data_AF-A0A1R1Y2X1-F1
#
_entry.id   AF-A0A1R1Y2X1-F1
#
_cell.length_a   1.000
_cell.length_b   1.000
_cell.length_c   1.000
_cell.angle_alpha   90.00
_cell.angle_beta   90.00
_cell.angle_gamma   90.00
#
_symmetry.space_group_name_H-M   'P 1'
#
loop_
_entity.id
_entity.type
_entity.pdbx_description
1 polymer ?
#
loop_
_entity_poly.entity_id
_entity_poly.type
_entity_poly.pdbx_seq_one_letter_code
_entity_poly.pdbx_strand_id
1 'polypeptide(L)'
;ASLNHYSIDCISLPVPTKKTCSINECLSTYTTIDQLDDFRCRKCILNNSIFENNLEIKNLNFKLKETQDKKKSIDAQILSTNSSEIDCKSKDSLINKLALIKKSLKKTQSSLQSLIEDNEKIKFAKDNDPEMNLGEIKLSKKLTGLSTRQTMIARLPQVLCLHLNRSIFTSTGDTIKNDCRVILNSVLDMSPYLTTGHLDTRPLHPISQTPQLNRPKKAAHNSLAQNSNFQLSAVVSHIGSHNSGHYFTYKRIPYDNQDDKSPSYQWFRVSDSDFAIVDESTVLNVGNSFMLFYTKLP
;
A
#
# COMPACT_ATOMS: atom_id res chain seq x y z
N ALA A 1 4.45 -8.31 -6.05
CA ALA A 1 3.71 -7.09 -5.70
C ALA A 1 2.40 -7.14 -6.45
N SER A 2 1.26 -7.05 -5.76
CA SER A 2 -0.04 -6.95 -6.43
C SER A 2 -0.19 -5.53 -6.98
N LEU A 3 -0.32 -5.41 -8.30
CA LEU A 3 -0.73 -4.16 -8.93
C LEU A 3 -2.24 -4.14 -8.98
N ASN A 4 -2.84 -3.17 -8.30
CA ASN A 4 -4.30 -3.01 -8.26
C ASN A 4 -4.72 -1.78 -9.04
N HIS A 5 -5.78 -1.90 -9.83
CA HIS A 5 -6.37 -0.80 -10.58
C HIS A 5 -7.76 -0.49 -10.02
N TYR A 6 -8.06 0.79 -9.86
CA TYR A 6 -9.36 1.27 -9.42
C TYR A 6 -9.79 2.43 -10.31
N SER A 7 -11.07 2.52 -10.63
CA SER A 7 -11.66 3.67 -11.30
C SER A 7 -11.99 4.76 -10.29
N ILE A 8 -11.74 6.01 -10.66
CA ILE A 8 -12.08 7.19 -9.86
C ILE A 8 -12.60 8.29 -10.77
N ASP A 9 -13.60 9.04 -10.31
CA ASP A 9 -14.18 10.16 -11.04
C ASP A 9 -13.48 11.50 -10.73
N CYS A 10 -12.88 11.59 -9.54
CA CYS A 10 -12.21 12.78 -9.05
C CYS A 10 -10.95 12.41 -8.24
N ILE A 11 -9.82 13.07 -8.53
CA ILE A 11 -8.59 12.88 -7.79
C ILE A 11 -8.55 13.88 -6.63
N SER A 12 -8.61 13.38 -5.40
CA SER A 12 -8.42 14.21 -4.20
C SER A 12 -6.93 14.34 -3.89
N LEU A 13 -6.39 15.53 -4.12
CA LEU A 13 -4.98 15.86 -3.92
C LEU A 13 -4.75 16.41 -2.51
N PRO A 14 -3.72 15.93 -1.80
CA PRO A 14 -3.32 16.53 -0.53
C PRO A 14 -2.74 17.92 -0.77
N VAL A 15 -3.18 18.91 0.01
CA VAL A 15 -2.60 20.26 0.01
C VAL A 15 -1.60 20.36 1.17
N PRO A 16 -0.34 20.76 0.93
CA PRO A 16 0.67 20.85 1.98
C PRO A 16 0.36 21.98 2.96
N THR A 17 0.84 21.86 4.20
CA THR A 17 0.70 22.88 5.25
C THR A 17 1.79 23.95 5.12
N LYS A 18 1.69 24.78 4.08
CA LYS A 18 2.62 25.90 3.82
C LYS A 18 1.89 27.10 3.24
N LYS A 19 2.56 28.26 3.13
CA LYS A 19 1.91 29.50 2.63
C LYS A 19 1.45 29.39 1.17
N THR A 20 2.29 28.83 0.30
CA THR A 20 2.01 28.74 -1.14
C THR A 20 2.57 27.43 -1.70
N CYS A 21 1.83 26.76 -2.58
CA CYS A 21 2.25 25.57 -3.32
C CYS A 21 1.83 25.67 -4.80
N SER A 22 2.33 24.77 -5.64
CA SER A 22 1.84 24.63 -7.03
C SER A 22 0.95 23.40 -7.16
N ILE A 23 0.06 23.38 -8.16
CA ILE A 23 -0.73 22.18 -8.47
C ILE A 23 0.16 20.97 -8.80
N ASN A 24 1.30 21.19 -9.46
CA ASN A 24 2.27 20.15 -9.78
C ASN A 24 2.87 19.52 -8.52
N GLU A 25 3.08 20.31 -7.47
CA GLU A 25 3.56 19.79 -6.19
C GLU A 25 2.52 18.91 -5.52
N CYS A 26 1.24 19.30 -5.53
CA CYS A 26 0.16 18.46 -5.00
C CYS A 26 0.04 17.12 -5.77
N LEU A 27 0.19 17.14 -7.09
CA LEU A 27 0.22 15.94 -7.93
C LEU A 27 1.47 15.07 -7.67
N SER A 28 2.63 15.70 -7.47
CA SER A 28 3.85 15.00 -7.08
C SER A 28 3.66 14.30 -5.74
N THR A 29 3.14 14.99 -4.71
CA THR A 29 2.81 14.39 -3.41
C THR A 29 1.80 13.26 -3.52
N TYR A 30 0.81 13.34 -4.43
CA TYR A 30 -0.13 12.26 -4.66
C TYR A 30 0.52 10.99 -5.24
N THR A 31 1.62 11.15 -6.00
CA THR A 31 2.31 10.07 -6.70
C THR A 31 3.65 9.65 -6.08
N THR A 32 3.99 10.20 -4.91
CA THR A 32 5.20 9.81 -4.17
C THR A 32 5.13 8.35 -3.72
N ILE A 33 6.32 7.79 -3.46
CA ILE A 33 6.44 6.48 -2.83
C ILE A 33 6.28 6.67 -1.33
N ASP A 34 5.28 6.01 -0.76
CA ASP A 34 5.05 5.93 0.67
C ASP A 34 5.78 4.71 1.25
N GLN A 35 6.38 4.88 2.42
CA GLN A 35 6.94 3.77 3.19
C GLN A 35 5.90 3.31 4.21
N LEU A 36 5.67 2.01 4.26
CA LEU A 36 4.75 1.33 5.18
C LEU A 36 5.55 0.45 6.13
N ASP A 37 5.37 0.67 7.42
CA ASP A 37 5.99 -0.08 8.52
C ASP A 37 5.06 -1.13 9.13
N ASP A 38 3.75 -1.00 8.92
CA ASP A 38 2.69 -1.89 9.42
C ASP A 38 2.29 -3.01 8.43
N PHE A 39 2.70 -2.90 7.17
CA PHE A 39 2.36 -3.88 6.16
C PHE A 39 3.07 -5.22 6.40
N ARG A 40 2.28 -6.28 6.59
CA ARG A 40 2.81 -7.63 6.79
C ARG A 40 2.91 -8.40 5.48
N CYS A 41 4.12 -8.51 4.95
CA CYS A 41 4.37 -9.28 3.73
C CYS A 41 4.09 -10.79 3.95
N ARG A 42 3.13 -11.33 3.19
CA ARG A 42 2.73 -12.74 3.24
C ARG A 42 3.89 -13.70 3.00
N LYS A 43 4.71 -13.45 1.98
CA LYS A 43 5.89 -14.27 1.67
C LYS A 43 6.92 -14.27 2.81
N CYS A 44 7.14 -13.13 3.46
CA CYS A 44 8.02 -13.03 4.63
C CYS A 44 7.46 -13.80 5.83
N ILE A 45 6.14 -13.73 6.06
CA ILE A 45 5.47 -14.54 7.10
C ILE A 45 5.71 -16.04 6.84
N LEU A 46 5.51 -16.50 5.61
CA LEU A 46 5.72 -17.92 5.27
C LEU A 46 7.19 -18.32 5.48
N ASN A 47 8.15 -17.51 5.04
CA ASN A 47 9.58 -17.75 5.27
C ASN A 47 9.92 -17.84 6.77
N ASN A 48 9.44 -16.90 7.57
CA ASN A 48 9.65 -16.87 9.01
C ASN A 48 9.02 -18.09 9.69
N SER A 49 7.82 -18.48 9.26
CA SER A 49 7.11 -19.66 9.77
C SER A 49 7.89 -20.94 9.46
N ILE A 50 8.41 -21.09 8.24
CA ILE A 50 9.24 -22.24 7.86
C ILE A 50 10.50 -22.30 8.73
N PHE A 51 11.16 -21.16 8.95
CA PHE A 51 12.35 -21.09 9.78
C PHE A 51 12.07 -21.50 11.23
N GLU A 52 11.00 -20.96 11.83
CA GLU A 52 10.57 -21.26 13.20
C GLU A 52 10.18 -22.74 13.35
N ASN A 53 9.36 -23.26 12.43
CA ASN A 53 8.94 -24.65 12.42
C ASN A 53 10.13 -25.59 12.27
N ASN A 54 11.10 -25.28 11.39
CA ASN A 54 12.31 -26.09 11.25
C ASN A 54 13.15 -26.12 12.54
N LEU A 55 13.23 -25.00 13.27
CA LEU A 55 13.93 -24.94 14.56
C LEU A 55 13.20 -25.76 15.63
N GLU A 56 11.87 -25.65 15.67
CA GLU A 56 11.04 -26.41 16.61
C GLU A 56 11.07 -27.92 16.31
N ILE A 57 11.02 -28.33 15.04
CA ILE A 57 11.20 -29.71 14.58
C ILE A 57 12.55 -30.25 15.07
N LYS A 58 13.65 -29.49 14.94
CA LYS A 58 14.97 -29.89 15.46
C LYS A 58 14.95 -30.10 16.97
N ASN A 59 14.35 -29.18 17.72
CA ASN A 59 14.25 -29.26 19.17
C ASN A 59 13.38 -30.45 19.65
N LEU A 60 12.25 -30.69 18.99
CA LEU A 60 11.38 -31.83 19.29
C LEU A 60 12.05 -33.16 18.98
N ASN A 61 12.80 -33.26 17.87
CA ASN A 61 13.60 -34.44 17.56
C ASN A 61 14.65 -34.73 18.63
N PHE A 62 15.36 -33.70 19.12
CA PHE A 62 16.31 -33.86 20.21
C PHE A 62 15.64 -34.35 21.50
N LYS A 63 14.53 -33.72 21.92
CA LYS A 63 13.75 -34.14 23.09
C LYS A 63 13.21 -35.56 22.96
N LEU A 64 12.79 -35.95 21.76
CA LEU A 64 12.27 -37.28 21.47
C LEU A 64 13.38 -38.32 21.62
N LYS A 65 14.59 -38.06 21.12
CA LYS A 65 15.76 -38.92 21.32
C LYS A 65 16.14 -39.04 22.81
N GLU A 66 16.23 -37.93 23.53
CA GLU A 66 16.55 -37.92 24.97
C GLU A 66 15.52 -38.72 25.79
N THR A 67 14.23 -38.56 25.46
CA THR A 67 13.15 -39.28 26.15
C THR A 67 13.13 -40.76 25.79
N GLN A 68 13.50 -41.12 24.55
CA GLN A 68 13.69 -42.51 24.14
C GLN A 68 14.86 -43.16 24.88
N ASP A 69 15.97 -42.45 25.09
CA ASP A 69 17.12 -42.96 25.82
C ASP A 69 16.80 -43.14 27.32
N LYS A 70 16.05 -42.20 27.93
CA LYS A 70 15.51 -42.36 29.30
C LYS A 70 14.60 -43.58 29.41
N LYS A 71 13.75 -43.80 28.41
CA LYS A 71 12.88 -44.99 28.35
C LYS A 71 13.73 -46.27 28.34
N LYS A 72 14.73 -46.37 27.45
CA LYS A 72 15.63 -47.53 27.38
C LYS A 72 16.37 -47.79 28.69
N SER A 73 16.82 -46.73 29.37
CA SER A 73 17.49 -46.83 30.66
C SER A 73 16.57 -47.42 31.76
N ILE A 74 15.31 -46.97 31.83
CA ILE A 74 14.34 -47.50 32.79
C ILE A 74 13.91 -48.93 32.42
N ASP A 75 13.71 -49.22 31.12
CA ASP A 75 13.44 -50.58 30.63
C ASP A 75 14.58 -51.54 31.06
N ALA A 76 15.84 -51.12 30.95
CA ALA A 76 16.99 -51.90 31.41
C ALA A 76 17.05 -52.08 32.93
N GLN A 77 16.71 -51.04 33.71
CA GLN A 77 16.59 -51.13 35.17
C GLN A 77 15.54 -52.16 35.57
N ILE A 78 14.35 -52.13 34.96
CA ILE A 78 13.27 -53.10 35.22
C ILE A 78 13.71 -54.53 34.90
N LEU A 79 14.47 -54.75 33.81
CA LEU A 79 15.02 -56.08 33.48
C LEU A 79 16.00 -56.56 34.56
N SER A 80 16.89 -55.68 35.04
CA SER A 80 17.89 -56.04 36.07
C SER A 80 17.28 -56.37 37.44
N THR A 81 16.14 -55.77 37.79
CA THR A 81 15.42 -56.03 39.05
C THR A 81 14.65 -57.36 39.04
N ASN A 82 14.46 -58.01 37.89
CA ASN A 82 13.82 -59.33 37.83
C ASN A 82 14.72 -60.47 38.33
N SER A 83 16.03 -60.23 38.44
CA SER A 83 17.04 -61.21 38.86
C SER A 83 17.36 -61.20 40.36
N SER A 84 16.82 -60.25 41.13
CA SER A 84 17.06 -60.10 42.57
C SER A 84 15.74 -59.98 43.33
N GLU A 85 15.58 -60.72 44.43
CA GLU A 85 14.45 -60.63 45.36
C GLU A 85 14.42 -59.25 46.03
N ILE A 86 13.85 -58.24 45.37
CA ILE A 86 13.73 -56.87 45.88
C ILE A 86 12.26 -56.41 45.82
N ASP A 87 11.86 -55.70 46.90
CA ASP A 87 10.57 -55.10 47.24
C ASP A 87 9.66 -54.69 46.05
N CYS A 88 8.47 -55.28 46.01
CA CYS A 88 7.40 -55.05 45.03
C CYS A 88 7.04 -53.56 44.83
N LYS A 89 7.15 -52.73 45.87
CA LYS A 89 6.82 -51.29 45.82
C LYS A 89 7.77 -50.48 44.93
N SER A 90 9.04 -50.86 44.87
CA SER A 90 10.06 -50.19 44.05
C SER A 90 9.83 -50.44 42.55
N LYS A 91 9.40 -51.66 42.21
CA LYS A 91 9.11 -52.08 40.83
C LYS A 91 7.86 -51.41 40.27
N ASP A 92 6.79 -51.30 41.05
CA ASP A 92 5.56 -50.61 40.64
C ASP A 92 5.80 -49.11 40.37
N SER A 93 6.66 -48.47 41.16
CA SER A 93 7.07 -47.08 40.94
C SER A 93 7.77 -46.88 39.58
N LEU A 94 8.69 -47.79 39.21
CA LEU A 94 9.38 -47.75 37.92
C LEU A 94 8.44 -47.99 36.74
N ILE A 95 7.48 -48.92 36.87
CA ILE A 95 6.46 -49.20 35.85
C ILE A 95 5.56 -47.96 35.63
N ASN A 96 5.11 -47.30 36.70
CA ASN A 96 4.33 -46.07 36.62
C ASN A 96 5.10 -44.94 35.93
N LYS A 97 6.37 -44.75 36.28
CA LYS A 97 7.26 -43.77 35.63
C LYS A 97 7.42 -44.05 34.14
N LEU A 98 7.54 -45.33 33.77
CA LEU A 98 7.66 -45.76 32.38
C LEU A 98 6.38 -45.52 31.57
N ALA A 99 5.20 -45.74 32.17
CA ALA A 99 3.92 -45.44 31.54
C ALA A 99 3.76 -43.94 31.23
N LEU A 100 4.15 -43.06 32.15
CA LEU A 100 4.15 -41.61 31.95
C LEU A 100 5.09 -41.19 30.81
N ILE A 101 6.29 -41.77 30.74
CA ILE A 101 7.27 -41.51 29.68
C ILE A 101 6.74 -41.96 28.32
N LYS A 102 6.13 -43.15 28.23
CA LYS A 102 5.50 -43.65 26.99
C LYS A 102 4.37 -42.71 26.52
N LYS A 103 3.53 -42.22 27.44
CA LYS A 103 2.46 -41.26 27.12
C LYS A 103 3.03 -39.93 26.60
N SER A 104 4.08 -39.42 27.24
CA SER A 104 4.80 -38.21 26.81
C SER A 104 5.41 -38.38 25.40
N LEU A 105 6.09 -39.51 25.16
CA LEU A 105 6.67 -39.84 23.84
C LEU A 105 5.62 -39.83 22.73
N LYS A 106 4.48 -40.51 22.96
CA LYS A 106 3.39 -40.57 21.97
C LYS A 106 2.86 -39.17 21.65
N LYS A 107 2.68 -38.32 22.67
CA LYS A 107 2.24 -36.92 22.50
C LYS A 107 3.25 -36.10 21.69
N THR A 108 4.54 -36.16 22.06
CA THR A 108 5.61 -35.45 21.34
C THR A 108 5.71 -35.90 19.89
N GLN A 109 5.59 -37.21 19.63
CA GLN A 109 5.64 -37.77 18.28
C GLN A 109 4.45 -37.30 17.43
N SER A 110 3.23 -37.28 17.98
CA SER A 110 2.06 -36.75 17.26
C SER A 110 2.20 -35.26 16.95
N SER A 111 2.72 -34.46 17.90
CA SER A 111 2.94 -33.02 17.68
C SER A 111 4.05 -32.74 16.67
N LEU A 112 5.10 -33.55 16.65
CA LEU A 112 6.17 -33.46 15.66
C LEU A 112 5.64 -33.77 14.25
N GLN A 113 4.86 -34.84 14.11
CA GLN A 113 4.28 -35.23 12.83
C GLN A 113 3.37 -34.13 12.27
N SER A 114 2.46 -33.58 13.09
CA SER A 114 1.58 -32.49 12.66
C SER A 114 2.36 -31.24 12.25
N LEU A 115 3.44 -30.91 12.97
CA LEU A 115 4.27 -29.75 12.66
C LEU A 115 5.05 -29.92 11.34
N ILE A 116 5.49 -31.14 11.02
CA ILE A 116 6.14 -31.45 9.74
C ILE A 116 5.15 -31.26 8.59
N GLU A 117 3.95 -31.83 8.71
CA GLU A 117 2.89 -31.71 7.70
C GLU A 117 2.48 -30.26 7.46
N ASP A 118 2.31 -29.47 8.52
CA ASP A 118 2.00 -28.04 8.42
C ASP A 118 3.15 -27.27 7.75
N ASN A 119 4.39 -27.57 8.09
CA ASN A 119 5.57 -26.93 7.49
C ASN A 119 5.71 -27.27 6.00
N GLU A 120 5.33 -28.48 5.56
CA GLU A 120 5.27 -28.85 4.15
C GLU A 120 4.18 -28.06 3.40
N LYS A 121 3.00 -27.91 3.98
CA LYS A 121 1.93 -27.06 3.40
C LYS A 121 2.35 -25.60 3.27
N ILE A 122 3.05 -25.06 4.28
CA ILE A 122 3.58 -23.69 4.25
C ILE A 122 4.64 -23.54 3.14
N LYS A 123 5.54 -24.52 2.98
CA LYS A 123 6.52 -24.54 1.88
C LYS A 123 5.83 -24.58 0.52
N PHE A 124 4.84 -25.45 0.36
CA PHE A 124 4.06 -25.53 -0.87
C PHE A 124 3.38 -24.20 -1.21
N ALA A 125 2.76 -23.54 -0.23
CA ALA A 125 2.16 -22.21 -0.40
C ALA A 125 3.20 -21.20 -0.86
N LYS A 126 4.34 -21.11 -0.18
CA LYS A 126 5.39 -20.13 -0.49
C LYS A 126 5.85 -20.21 -1.95
N ASP A 127 6.00 -21.42 -2.48
CA ASP A 127 6.60 -21.63 -3.80
C ASP A 127 5.57 -21.53 -4.94
N ASN A 128 4.30 -21.87 -4.69
CA ASN A 128 3.25 -21.87 -5.71
C ASN A 128 2.33 -20.64 -5.63
N ASP A 129 1.81 -20.34 -4.44
CA ASP A 129 0.90 -19.22 -4.19
C ASP A 129 1.00 -18.74 -2.73
N PRO A 130 1.73 -17.63 -2.48
CA PRO A 130 1.85 -17.07 -1.13
C PRO A 130 0.50 -16.71 -0.49
N GLU A 131 -0.51 -16.35 -1.27
CA GLU A 131 -1.83 -15.94 -0.77
C GLU A 131 -2.77 -17.13 -0.54
N MET A 132 -2.30 -18.36 -0.76
CA MET A 132 -3.05 -19.58 -0.51
C MET A 132 -3.57 -19.65 0.94
N ASN A 133 -4.83 -20.03 1.08
CA ASN A 133 -5.48 -20.22 2.37
C ASN A 133 -4.92 -21.47 3.06
N LEU A 134 -4.37 -21.29 4.26
CA LEU A 134 -3.74 -22.34 5.07
C LEU A 134 -4.62 -22.83 6.24
N GLY A 135 -5.88 -22.41 6.31
CA GLY A 135 -6.80 -22.80 7.38
C GLY A 135 -6.29 -22.39 8.76
N GLU A 136 -6.27 -23.34 9.71
CA GLU A 136 -5.92 -23.11 11.12
C GLU A 136 -4.41 -23.21 11.42
N ILE A 137 -3.57 -23.34 10.39
CA ILE A 137 -2.12 -23.44 10.58
C ILE A 137 -1.60 -22.15 11.21
N LYS A 138 -0.91 -22.29 12.35
CA LYS A 138 -0.32 -21.16 13.07
C LYS A 138 0.90 -20.65 12.32
N LEU A 139 0.84 -19.39 11.93
CA LEU A 139 1.91 -18.70 11.22
C LEU A 139 2.70 -17.79 12.16
N SER A 140 3.93 -17.48 11.77
CA SER A 140 4.81 -16.57 12.48
C SER A 140 4.16 -15.19 12.64
N LYS A 141 4.27 -14.65 13.84
CA LYS A 141 3.84 -13.27 14.19
C LYS A 141 4.99 -12.26 14.13
N LYS A 142 6.18 -12.67 13.67
CA LYS A 142 7.31 -11.76 13.53
C LYS A 142 6.96 -10.65 12.55
N LEU A 143 7.41 -9.44 12.89
CA LEU A 143 7.34 -8.29 12.01
C LEU A 143 8.08 -8.60 10.71
N THR A 144 7.52 -8.09 9.61
CA THR A 144 8.16 -8.17 8.30
C THR A 144 8.96 -6.90 8.04
N GLY A 145 9.81 -6.92 7.01
CA GLY A 145 10.54 -5.72 6.61
C GLY A 145 9.63 -4.61 6.09
N LEU A 146 10.24 -3.43 5.89
CA LEU A 146 9.59 -2.26 5.31
C LEU A 146 9.00 -2.59 3.93
N SER A 147 7.82 -2.04 3.67
CA SER A 147 7.17 -2.12 2.37
C SER A 147 6.98 -0.74 1.79
N THR A 148 6.86 -0.66 0.47
CA THR A 148 6.58 0.60 -0.21
C THR A 148 5.28 0.51 -0.98
N ARG A 149 4.58 1.63 -1.05
CA ARG A 149 3.36 1.80 -1.84
C ARG A 149 3.54 3.02 -2.72
N GLN A 150 3.06 2.93 -3.95
CA GLN A 150 2.99 4.07 -4.84
C GLN A 150 1.65 4.07 -5.58
N THR A 151 1.05 5.25 -5.70
CA THR A 151 -0.16 5.46 -6.49
C THR A 151 0.23 6.21 -7.77
N MET A 152 -0.25 5.75 -8.93
CA MET A 152 -0.01 6.38 -10.22
C MET A 152 -1.25 6.31 -11.10
N ILE A 153 -1.32 7.15 -12.12
CA ILE A 153 -2.48 7.25 -13.01
C ILE A 153 -2.23 6.38 -14.24
N ALA A 154 -3.07 5.37 -14.46
CA ALA A 154 -2.91 4.46 -15.61
C ALA A 154 -3.61 4.95 -16.89
N ARG A 155 -4.75 5.62 -16.74
CA ARG A 155 -5.56 6.10 -17.87
C ARG A 155 -6.15 7.46 -17.56
N LEU A 156 -6.01 8.39 -18.49
CA LEU A 156 -6.55 9.74 -18.35
C LEU A 156 -7.98 9.86 -18.94
N PRO A 157 -8.90 10.59 -18.26
CA PRO A 157 -10.23 10.89 -18.78
C PRO A 157 -10.19 12.01 -19.84
N GLN A 158 -11.34 12.28 -20.49
CA GLN A 158 -11.49 13.46 -21.35
C GLN A 158 -11.64 14.75 -20.53
N VAL A 159 -12.30 14.66 -19.38
CA VAL A 159 -12.42 15.74 -18.41
C VAL A 159 -11.80 15.25 -17.11
N LEU A 160 -10.74 15.92 -16.67
CA LEU A 160 -10.03 15.66 -15.44
C LEU A 160 -10.61 16.54 -14.33
N CYS A 161 -11.09 15.91 -13.26
CA CYS A 161 -11.56 16.57 -12.05
C CYS A 161 -10.54 16.38 -10.93
N LEU A 162 -10.01 17.49 -10.40
CA LEU A 162 -9.09 17.51 -9.27
C LEU A 162 -9.75 18.23 -8.09
N HIS A 163 -9.78 17.58 -6.93
CA HIS A 163 -10.22 18.16 -5.67
C HIS A 163 -9.01 18.45 -4.80
N LEU A 164 -8.88 19.68 -4.30
CA LEU A 164 -7.82 20.08 -3.40
C LEU A 164 -8.30 19.89 -1.96
N ASN A 165 -7.84 18.82 -1.30
CA ASN A 165 -8.24 18.53 0.07
C ASN A 165 -7.60 19.53 1.03
N ARG A 166 -8.43 20.44 1.56
CA ARG A 166 -8.04 21.49 2.50
C ARG A 166 -8.43 21.20 3.94
N SER A 167 -9.09 20.10 4.26
CA SER A 167 -9.44 19.80 5.66
C SER A 167 -8.23 19.24 6.39
N ILE A 168 -7.88 19.86 7.52
CA ILE A 168 -6.80 19.40 8.41
C ILE A 168 -7.41 19.10 9.77
N PHE A 169 -7.04 17.95 10.33
CA PHE A 169 -7.32 17.61 11.73
C PHE A 169 -6.10 17.96 12.58
N THR A 170 -6.31 18.78 13.62
CA THR A 170 -5.26 19.11 14.59
C THR A 170 -5.07 17.96 15.58
N SER A 171 -3.96 17.97 16.31
CA SER A 171 -3.72 17.02 17.40
C SER A 171 -4.76 17.10 18.53
N THR A 172 -5.45 18.23 18.66
CA THR A 172 -6.56 18.42 19.62
C THR A 172 -7.87 17.82 19.13
N GLY A 173 -7.95 17.36 17.88
CA GLY A 173 -9.17 16.84 17.25
C GLY A 173 -10.03 17.90 16.57
N ASP A 174 -9.60 19.17 16.59
CA ASP A 174 -10.29 20.25 15.90
C ASP A 174 -10.07 20.14 14.39
N THR A 175 -11.07 20.58 13.61
CA THR A 175 -10.95 20.62 12.15
C THR A 175 -10.76 22.04 11.68
N ILE A 176 -9.67 22.28 10.95
CA ILE A 176 -9.31 23.59 10.40
C ILE A 176 -9.18 23.51 8.88
N LYS A 177 -9.29 24.66 8.23
CA LYS A 177 -9.10 24.78 6.78
C LYS A 177 -7.63 25.10 6.47
N ASN A 178 -7.09 24.42 5.48
CA ASN A 178 -5.78 24.70 4.92
C ASN A 178 -5.86 25.91 3.96
N ASP A 179 -5.34 27.04 4.43
CA ASP A 179 -5.29 28.30 3.68
C ASP A 179 -4.08 28.42 2.74
N CYS A 180 -3.34 27.32 2.50
CA CYS A 180 -2.26 27.28 1.52
C CYS A 180 -2.73 27.78 0.15
N ARG A 181 -2.05 28.78 -0.41
CA ARG A 181 -2.36 29.30 -1.74
C ARG A 181 -1.82 28.35 -2.81
N VAL A 182 -2.71 27.73 -3.58
CA VAL A 182 -2.32 26.82 -4.67
C VAL A 182 -2.28 27.60 -5.98
N ILE A 183 -1.09 27.69 -6.58
CA ILE A 183 -0.87 28.29 -7.91
C ILE A 183 -1.26 27.27 -8.97
N LEU A 184 -2.07 27.72 -9.93
CA LEU A 184 -2.58 26.89 -11.02
C LEU A 184 -1.81 27.16 -12.31
N ASN A 185 -1.84 26.16 -13.21
CA ASN A 185 -1.31 26.30 -14.56
C ASN A 185 -2.48 26.33 -15.54
N SER A 186 -2.40 27.17 -16.56
CA SER A 186 -3.41 27.16 -17.64
C SER A 186 -3.42 25.80 -18.34
N VAL A 187 -2.24 25.31 -18.73
CA VAL A 187 -2.05 23.98 -19.29
C VAL A 187 -1.32 23.10 -18.27
N LEU A 188 -1.90 21.94 -17.98
CA LEU A 188 -1.38 20.94 -17.06
C LEU A 188 -0.83 19.75 -17.86
N ASP A 189 0.46 19.47 -17.72
CA ASP A 189 1.08 18.26 -18.24
C ASP A 189 0.98 17.13 -17.20
N MET A 190 0.19 16.11 -17.51
CA MET A 190 0.00 14.94 -16.65
C MET A 190 1.07 13.86 -16.85
N SER A 191 1.94 13.97 -17.87
CA SER A 191 2.93 12.94 -18.21
C SER A 191 3.75 12.44 -17.01
N PRO A 192 4.27 13.31 -16.10
CA PRO A 192 5.04 12.90 -14.93
C PRO A 192 4.35 11.92 -13.98
N TYR A 193 3.02 11.88 -14.02
CA TYR A 193 2.17 11.18 -13.05
C TYR A 193 1.57 9.88 -13.62
N LEU A 194 1.90 9.53 -14.87
CA LEU A 194 1.35 8.38 -15.58
C LEU A 194 2.21 7.13 -15.44
N THR A 195 1.56 5.97 -15.37
CA THR A 195 2.28 4.71 -15.58
C THR A 195 2.74 4.60 -17.02
N THR A 196 3.91 3.99 -17.22
CA THR A 196 4.41 3.67 -18.56
C THR A 196 4.12 2.21 -18.89
N GLY A 197 4.34 1.82 -20.16
CA GLY A 197 4.25 0.41 -20.57
C GLY A 197 5.30 -0.51 -19.93
N HIS A 198 6.27 0.04 -19.18
CA HIS A 198 7.27 -0.72 -18.45
C HIS A 198 7.21 -0.38 -16.95
N LEU A 199 7.03 -1.41 -16.11
CA LEU A 199 6.90 -1.24 -14.67
C LEU A 199 8.17 -1.71 -13.95
N ASP A 200 8.77 -0.84 -13.15
CA ASP A 200 9.91 -1.18 -12.29
C ASP A 200 9.41 -1.84 -11.00
N THR A 201 9.97 -3.00 -10.66
CA THR A 201 9.56 -3.76 -9.46
C THR A 201 10.47 -3.54 -8.26
N ARG A 202 11.49 -2.67 -8.36
CA ARG A 202 12.40 -2.38 -7.26
C ARG A 202 11.70 -1.52 -6.21
N PRO A 203 11.66 -1.92 -4.92
CA PRO A 203 10.83 -1.25 -3.91
C PRO A 203 11.11 0.25 -3.70
N LEU A 204 12.36 0.68 -3.86
CA LEU A 204 12.78 2.06 -3.62
C LEU A 204 12.79 2.93 -4.88
N HIS A 205 12.35 2.38 -6.02
CA HIS A 205 12.30 3.10 -7.28
C HIS A 205 10.84 3.30 -7.68
N PRO A 206 10.49 4.43 -8.31
CA PRO A 206 9.16 4.63 -8.85
C PRO A 206 8.81 3.49 -9.81
N ILE A 207 7.58 2.96 -9.71
CA ILE A 207 7.06 1.89 -10.56
C ILE A 207 7.06 2.30 -12.03
N SER A 208 7.07 3.59 -12.33
CA SER A 208 7.28 4.10 -13.67
C SER A 208 8.20 5.31 -13.62
N GLN A 209 9.16 5.33 -14.53
CA GLN A 209 10.00 6.50 -14.77
C GLN A 209 9.49 7.18 -16.02
N THR A 210 9.07 8.44 -15.90
CA THR A 210 8.92 9.24 -17.11
C THR A 210 10.28 9.40 -17.77
N PRO A 211 10.39 9.22 -19.09
CA PRO A 211 11.60 9.61 -19.78
C PRO A 211 11.79 11.10 -19.54
N GLN A 212 12.79 11.42 -18.74
CA GLN A 212 13.27 12.79 -18.50
C GLN A 212 13.29 13.53 -19.84
N LEU A 213 12.85 14.80 -19.81
CA LEU A 213 12.65 15.75 -20.92
C LEU A 213 13.83 15.94 -21.92
N ASN A 214 14.88 15.11 -21.87
CA ASN A 214 16.11 15.24 -22.65
C ASN A 214 16.47 14.03 -23.53
N ARG A 215 15.55 13.10 -23.82
CA ARG A 215 15.84 12.01 -24.79
C ARG A 215 15.42 12.42 -26.20
N PRO A 216 16.29 12.31 -27.23
CA PRO A 216 15.92 12.64 -28.60
C PRO A 216 14.73 11.80 -29.06
N LYS A 217 13.78 12.44 -29.75
CA LYS A 217 12.45 11.95 -30.20
C LYS A 217 12.45 10.68 -31.09
N LYS A 218 13.56 9.92 -31.17
CA LYS A 218 13.74 8.80 -32.09
C LYS A 218 13.59 7.40 -31.46
N ALA A 219 13.24 7.27 -30.17
CA ALA A 219 13.20 5.97 -29.49
C ALA A 219 11.96 5.73 -28.60
N ALA A 220 10.79 6.26 -28.96
CA ALA A 220 9.54 5.93 -28.26
C ALA A 220 8.46 5.52 -29.25
N HIS A 221 8.63 4.33 -29.84
CA HIS A 221 7.58 3.63 -30.57
C HIS A 221 6.57 2.98 -29.60
N ASN A 222 6.17 3.70 -28.54
CA ASN A 222 5.10 3.28 -27.64
C ASN A 222 3.85 4.07 -28.01
N SER A 223 2.87 3.40 -28.64
CA SER A 223 1.57 3.91 -29.08
C SER A 223 0.61 4.31 -27.93
N LEU A 224 1.15 4.85 -26.84
CA LEU A 224 0.42 5.27 -25.64
C LEU A 224 0.92 6.62 -25.10
N ALA A 225 1.54 7.45 -25.95
CA ALA A 225 1.56 8.89 -25.72
C ALA A 225 0.11 9.40 -25.84
N GLN A 226 -0.74 9.02 -24.88
CA GLN A 226 -2.02 9.64 -24.65
C GLN A 226 -1.70 11.12 -24.51
N ASN A 227 -2.37 11.97 -25.29
CA ASN A 227 -2.31 13.40 -25.05
C ASN A 227 -2.58 13.63 -23.55
N SER A 228 -1.55 14.05 -22.85
CA SER A 228 -1.46 14.20 -21.40
C SER A 228 -1.54 15.67 -21.01
N ASN A 229 -1.71 16.55 -22.00
CA ASN A 229 -1.89 17.97 -21.78
C ASN A 229 -3.38 18.27 -21.61
N PHE A 230 -3.67 19.01 -20.56
CA PHE A 230 -5.02 19.40 -20.21
C PHE A 230 -5.12 20.91 -20.06
N GLN A 231 -6.20 21.48 -20.57
CA GLN A 231 -6.51 22.89 -20.47
C GLN A 231 -7.48 23.16 -19.32
N LEU A 232 -7.09 24.07 -18.43
CA LEU A 232 -7.95 24.53 -17.33
C LEU A 232 -9.24 25.13 -17.90
N SER A 233 -10.36 24.56 -17.47
CA SER A 233 -11.70 24.87 -17.99
C SER A 233 -12.58 25.55 -16.94
N ALA A 234 -12.47 25.16 -15.67
CA ALA A 234 -13.15 25.82 -14.57
C ALA A 234 -12.40 25.65 -13.25
N VAL A 235 -12.58 26.61 -12.34
CA VAL A 235 -12.04 26.60 -10.98
C VAL A 235 -13.17 26.93 -10.03
N VAL A 236 -13.48 26.03 -9.11
CA VAL A 236 -14.39 26.29 -7.99
C VAL A 236 -13.54 26.70 -6.80
N SER A 237 -13.84 27.82 -6.18
CA SER A 237 -13.13 28.35 -5.02
C SER A 237 -14.04 28.43 -3.80
N HIS A 238 -13.46 28.23 -2.62
CA HIS A 238 -14.16 28.30 -1.34
C HIS A 238 -13.58 29.41 -0.46
N ILE A 239 -14.41 30.37 -0.06
CA ILE A 239 -14.06 31.41 0.93
C ILE A 239 -14.82 31.11 2.20
N GLY A 240 -14.14 31.17 3.35
CA GLY A 240 -14.75 30.86 4.64
C GLY A 240 -13.93 29.86 5.44
N SER A 241 -14.50 29.44 6.56
CA SER A 241 -13.94 28.51 7.52
C SER A 241 -14.08 27.04 7.06
N HIS A 242 -13.73 26.09 7.93
CA HIS A 242 -14.00 24.68 7.68
C HIS A 242 -15.50 24.34 7.74
N ASN A 243 -16.27 25.05 8.57
CA ASN A 243 -17.66 24.69 8.89
C ASN A 243 -18.69 25.50 8.10
N SER A 244 -18.28 26.63 7.53
CA SER A 244 -19.15 27.54 6.78
C SER A 244 -18.33 28.36 5.81
N GLY A 245 -18.95 28.72 4.70
CA GLY A 245 -18.33 29.56 3.70
C GLY A 245 -19.21 29.73 2.48
N HIS A 246 -18.59 30.24 1.43
CA HIS A 246 -19.22 30.56 0.16
C HIS A 246 -18.42 29.98 -0.99
N TYR A 247 -19.13 29.40 -1.96
CA TYR A 247 -18.56 28.85 -3.17
C TYR A 247 -18.86 29.76 -4.35
N PHE A 248 -17.85 29.98 -5.17
CA PHE A 248 -17.97 30.69 -6.43
C PHE A 248 -17.05 30.04 -7.45
N THR A 249 -17.31 30.29 -8.72
CA THR A 249 -16.67 29.57 -9.82
C THR A 249 -16.07 30.53 -10.82
N TYR A 250 -14.86 30.24 -11.29
CA TYR A 250 -14.32 30.79 -12.52
C TYR A 250 -14.56 29.81 -13.66
N LYS A 251 -15.13 30.28 -14.75
CA LYS A 251 -15.41 29.48 -15.94
C LYS A 251 -14.76 30.10 -17.16
N ARG A 252 -14.02 29.28 -17.91
CA ARG A 252 -13.51 29.62 -19.24
C ARG A 252 -14.59 29.31 -20.27
N ILE A 253 -14.90 30.30 -21.09
CA ILE A 253 -15.87 30.17 -22.18
C ILE A 253 -15.14 30.48 -23.50
N PRO A 254 -15.12 29.55 -24.46
CA PRO A 254 -14.62 29.84 -25.81
C PRO A 254 -15.56 30.82 -26.51
N TYR A 255 -15.01 31.71 -27.31
CA TYR A 255 -15.81 32.59 -28.17
C TYR A 255 -15.17 32.67 -29.56
N ASP A 256 -16.00 32.71 -30.58
CA ASP A 256 -15.55 32.80 -31.95
C ASP A 256 -15.21 34.27 -32.28
N ASN A 257 -13.92 34.55 -32.40
CA ASN A 257 -13.47 35.80 -33.03
C ASN A 257 -13.55 35.63 -34.55
N GLN A 258 -14.42 36.40 -35.19
CA GLN A 258 -14.55 36.37 -36.66
C GLN A 258 -13.29 36.89 -37.36
N ASP A 259 -12.47 37.68 -36.67
CA ASP A 259 -11.29 38.35 -37.24
C ASP A 259 -9.96 37.59 -37.06
N ASP A 260 -9.91 36.59 -36.17
CA ASP A 260 -8.68 35.81 -35.93
C ASP A 260 -8.99 34.31 -35.81
N LYS A 261 -8.30 33.48 -36.61
CA LYS A 261 -8.51 32.01 -36.65
C LYS A 261 -7.97 31.30 -35.40
N SER A 262 -7.50 32.05 -34.41
CA SER A 262 -7.01 31.51 -33.14
C SER A 262 -8.18 31.28 -32.16
N PRO A 263 -8.24 30.13 -31.46
CA PRO A 263 -9.31 29.86 -30.50
C PRO A 263 -9.21 30.86 -29.34
N SER A 264 -10.13 31.82 -29.33
CA SER A 264 -10.19 32.87 -28.32
C SER A 264 -11.08 32.43 -27.15
N TYR A 265 -10.74 32.87 -25.94
CA TYR A 265 -11.49 32.53 -24.72
C TYR A 265 -11.59 33.71 -23.77
N GLN A 266 -12.68 33.75 -23.01
CA GLN A 266 -12.89 34.72 -21.96
C GLN A 266 -13.16 34.00 -20.64
N TRP A 267 -12.59 34.52 -19.56
CA TRP A 267 -12.85 34.05 -18.21
C TRP A 267 -13.95 34.87 -17.55
N PHE A 268 -14.85 34.18 -16.87
CA PHE A 268 -15.93 34.75 -16.08
C PHE A 268 -15.84 34.26 -14.64
N ARG A 269 -16.00 35.18 -13.69
CA ARG A 269 -16.28 34.87 -12.28
C ARG A 269 -17.79 34.84 -12.10
N VAL A 270 -18.30 33.73 -11.56
CA VAL A 270 -19.72 33.49 -11.29
C VAL A 270 -19.88 33.21 -9.80
N SER A 271 -20.62 34.06 -9.12
CA SER A 271 -20.97 33.95 -7.69
C SER A 271 -22.48 34.11 -7.56
N ASP A 272 -23.21 33.01 -7.45
CA ASP A 272 -24.68 32.99 -7.46
C ASP A 272 -25.26 33.73 -8.69
N SER A 273 -25.92 34.87 -8.48
CA SER A 273 -26.47 35.73 -9.54
C SER A 273 -25.44 36.65 -10.19
N ASP A 274 -24.28 36.85 -9.56
CA ASP A 274 -23.29 37.82 -9.99
C ASP A 274 -22.33 37.21 -11.00
N PHE A 275 -22.18 37.88 -12.15
CA PHE A 275 -21.24 37.50 -13.20
C PHE A 275 -20.32 38.68 -13.53
N ALA A 276 -19.02 38.41 -13.62
CA ALA A 276 -18.02 39.43 -13.94
C ALA A 276 -16.95 38.86 -14.87
N ILE A 277 -16.51 39.66 -15.84
CA ILE A 277 -15.38 39.32 -16.69
C ILE A 277 -14.09 39.45 -15.86
N VAL A 278 -13.21 38.46 -15.95
CA VAL A 278 -11.91 38.48 -15.28
C VAL A 278 -10.81 38.05 -16.25
N ASP A 279 -9.59 38.45 -15.95
CA ASP A 279 -8.39 38.03 -16.66
C ASP A 279 -7.90 36.65 -16.17
N GLU A 280 -7.17 35.94 -17.03
CA GLU A 280 -6.65 34.62 -16.68
C GLU A 280 -5.66 34.67 -15.51
N SER A 281 -4.88 35.75 -15.38
CA SER A 281 -3.88 35.87 -14.31
C SER A 281 -4.53 35.89 -12.92
N THR A 282 -5.69 36.53 -12.80
CA THR A 282 -6.52 36.49 -11.57
C THR A 282 -7.01 35.08 -11.26
N VAL A 283 -7.44 34.31 -12.27
CA VAL A 283 -7.91 32.93 -12.09
C VAL A 283 -6.79 32.01 -11.61
N LEU A 284 -5.61 32.08 -12.26
CA LEU A 284 -4.46 31.23 -11.93
C LEU A 284 -3.88 31.53 -10.54
N ASN A 285 -4.05 32.78 -10.06
CA ASN A 285 -3.54 33.25 -8.78
C ASN A 285 -4.62 33.36 -7.69
N VAL A 286 -5.81 32.77 -7.85
CA VAL A 286 -6.88 32.85 -6.84
C VAL A 286 -6.42 32.27 -5.49
N GLY A 287 -5.64 31.18 -5.51
CA GLY A 287 -5.00 30.58 -4.34
C GLY A 287 -5.90 29.72 -3.46
N ASN A 288 -7.18 30.06 -3.28
CA ASN A 288 -8.15 29.32 -2.46
C ASN A 288 -9.02 28.33 -3.25
N SER A 289 -8.52 27.84 -4.39
CA SER A 289 -9.19 26.85 -5.23
C SER A 289 -9.54 25.58 -4.45
N PHE A 290 -10.73 25.05 -4.67
CA PHE A 290 -11.27 23.86 -4.03
C PHE A 290 -11.41 22.70 -5.01
N MET A 291 -12.01 22.94 -6.19
CA MET A 291 -12.06 21.96 -7.28
C MET A 291 -11.59 22.58 -8.59
N LEU A 292 -10.92 21.78 -9.40
CA LEU A 292 -10.37 22.17 -10.69
C LEU A 292 -10.88 21.22 -11.76
N PHE A 293 -11.34 21.80 -12.87
CA PHE A 293 -11.80 21.05 -14.03
C PHE A 293 -10.90 21.37 -15.22
N TYR A 294 -10.38 20.31 -15.82
CA TYR A 294 -9.40 20.34 -16.89
C TYR A 294 -9.96 19.54 -18.06
N THR A 295 -9.93 20.08 -19.28
CA THR A 295 -10.35 19.36 -20.49
C THR A 295 -9.12 18.93 -21.27
N LYS A 296 -9.10 17.68 -21.72
CA LYS A 296 -8.02 17.12 -22.51
C LYS A 296 -7.85 17.90 -23.81
N LEU A 297 -6.62 18.31 -24.11
CA LEU A 297 -6.32 18.92 -25.40
C LEU A 297 -6.40 17.86 -26.51
N PRO A 298 -6.75 18.27 -27.76
CA PRO A 298 -6.70 17.39 -28.92
C PRO A 298 -5.26 16.97 -29.24
#